data_AF-A0A1Y1WVV6-F1
#
_entry.id   AF-A0A1Y1WVV6-F1
#
_cell.length_a   1.000
_cell.length_b   1.000
_cell.length_c   1.000
_cell.angle_alpha   90.00
_cell.angle_beta   90.00
_cell.angle_gamma   90.00
#
_symmetry.space_group_name_H-M   'P 1'
#
loop_
_entity.id
_entity.type
_entity.pdbx_description
1 polymer ?
#
loop_
_entity_poly.entity_id
_entity_poly.type
_entity_poly.pdbx_seq_one_letter_code
_entity_poly.pdbx_strand_id
1 'polypeptide(L)'
;MSDKESDDNKEITGSKKLSQKERRLERLKKFKKLQERLDDSINENRKDVYEEHSKSKENPKEEARQERKRRKAEILLDKKLAEENDIDYERKRALEYTIEDVERWEKKQKKKAKRADTGFTDYAQIAAKKYKKQINEFKPNLQEYNKQKQMALLSSLNTGDTSDFYRDANSTAYASIDSKPSTEAVNRLVKDLEKQVERRNKFSRRRRWDDDAELHILTKEICVSTKNYQELMINIQRKLKLTWREELHYKL
;
A
#
# COMPACT_ATOMS: atom_id res chain seq x y z
N MET A 1 21.96 9.87 -21.48
CA MET A 1 23.41 10.05 -21.70
C MET A 1 23.83 9.45 -23.04
N SER A 2 23.75 10.29 -24.06
CA SER A 2 24.64 10.28 -25.23
C SER A 2 24.35 11.60 -25.92
N ASP A 3 24.82 12.67 -25.27
CA ASP A 3 24.83 14.02 -25.81
C ASP A 3 25.82 14.01 -26.97
N LYS A 4 25.31 13.82 -28.19
CA LYS A 4 26.04 14.16 -29.40
C LYS A 4 25.72 15.61 -29.72
N GLU A 5 26.42 16.49 -29.01
CA GLU A 5 26.68 17.85 -29.48
C GLU A 5 27.19 17.76 -30.92
N SER A 6 26.36 18.20 -31.87
CA SER A 6 26.80 18.45 -33.23
C SER A 6 27.21 19.91 -33.29
N ASP A 7 28.48 20.07 -32.96
CA ASP A 7 29.30 21.26 -33.17
C ASP A 7 29.40 21.53 -34.68
N ASP A 8 28.53 22.41 -35.20
CA ASP A 8 28.56 22.87 -36.60
C ASP A 8 28.17 24.37 -36.66
N ASN A 9 28.74 25.17 -35.76
CA ASN A 9 28.72 26.63 -35.86
C ASN A 9 30.08 27.11 -36.36
N LYS A 10 30.39 26.78 -37.63
CA LYS A 10 31.55 27.33 -38.35
C LYS A 10 31.08 28.43 -39.27
N GLU A 11 31.24 29.68 -38.82
CA GLU A 11 31.14 30.87 -39.65
C GLU A 11 32.03 30.71 -40.89
N ILE A 12 31.43 30.76 -42.09
CA ILE A 12 32.16 30.86 -43.35
C ILE A 12 32.05 32.31 -43.82
N THR A 13 32.95 33.13 -43.31
CA THR A 13 33.34 34.38 -43.95
C THR A 13 34.27 34.01 -45.12
N GLY A 14 33.83 34.28 -46.36
CA GLY A 14 34.65 34.06 -47.56
C GLY A 14 33.85 33.70 -48.81
N SER A 15 33.40 34.70 -49.56
CA SER A 15 32.68 34.51 -50.81
C SER A 15 33.60 34.03 -51.95
N LYS A 16 33.80 32.72 -52.11
CA LYS A 16 34.20 32.15 -53.41
C LYS A 16 32.96 32.07 -54.30
N LYS A 17 33.01 32.67 -55.49
CA LYS A 17 31.92 32.62 -56.48
C LYS A 17 31.79 31.19 -57.04
N LEU A 18 31.00 30.35 -56.36
CA LEU A 18 30.62 29.02 -56.83
C LEU A 18 29.90 29.12 -58.18
N SER A 19 30.17 28.16 -59.07
CA SER A 19 29.51 28.05 -60.37
C SER A 19 27.99 27.92 -60.18
N GLN A 20 27.19 28.45 -61.11
CA GLN A 20 25.72 28.39 -61.08
C GLN A 20 25.20 26.95 -60.84
N LYS A 21 25.91 25.94 -61.36
CA LYS A 21 25.61 24.51 -61.18
C LYS A 21 25.84 24.03 -59.75
N GLU A 22 26.93 24.43 -59.12
CA GLU A 22 27.30 24.03 -57.75
C GLU A 22 26.33 24.66 -56.73
N ARG A 23 25.96 25.94 -56.92
CA ARG A 23 24.95 26.62 -56.09
C ARG A 23 23.56 25.98 -56.20
N ARG A 24 23.22 25.41 -57.36
CA ARG A 24 21.97 24.65 -57.56
C ARG A 24 22.02 23.29 -56.86
N LEU A 25 23.17 22.62 -56.90
CA LEU A 25 23.39 21.33 -56.26
C LEU A 25 23.39 21.45 -54.72
N GLU A 26 24.00 22.49 -54.16
CA GLU A 26 23.94 22.79 -52.73
C GLU A 26 22.51 23.11 -52.25
N ARG A 27 21.74 23.88 -53.04
CA ARG A 27 20.32 24.12 -52.75
C ARG A 27 19.50 22.83 -52.75
N LEU A 28 19.76 21.93 -53.70
CA LEU A 28 19.09 20.62 -53.75
C LEU A 28 19.46 19.74 -52.55
N LYS A 29 20.74 19.70 -52.15
CA LYS A 29 21.18 18.99 -50.94
C LYS A 29 20.52 19.55 -49.68
N LYS A 30 20.47 20.88 -49.55
CA LYS A 30 19.79 21.54 -48.43
C LYS A 30 18.28 21.25 -48.42
N PHE A 31 17.65 21.24 -49.59
CA PHE A 31 16.24 20.90 -49.74
C PHE A 31 15.94 19.45 -49.34
N LYS A 32 16.76 18.48 -49.78
CA LYS A 32 16.65 17.08 -49.34
C LYS A 32 16.81 16.93 -47.83
N LYS A 33 17.82 17.59 -47.25
CA LYS A 33 18.02 17.60 -45.79
C LYS A 33 16.84 18.22 -45.03
N LEU A 34 16.14 19.20 -45.62
CA LEU A 34 14.92 19.76 -45.05
C LEU A 34 13.72 18.82 -45.19
N GLN A 35 13.61 18.09 -46.30
CA GLN A 35 12.58 17.06 -46.49
C GLN A 35 12.76 15.91 -45.49
N GLU A 36 13.99 15.41 -45.32
CA GLU A 36 14.30 14.36 -44.33
C GLU A 36 13.91 14.80 -42.91
N ARG A 37 14.29 16.02 -42.51
CA ARG A 37 13.88 16.58 -41.20
C ARG A 37 12.37 16.72 -41.05
N LEU A 38 11.66 17.04 -42.14
CA LEU A 38 10.22 17.17 -42.13
C LEU A 38 9.57 15.78 -41.97
N ASP A 39 10.05 14.78 -42.70
CA ASP A 39 9.58 13.39 -42.59
C ASP A 39 9.87 12.81 -41.20
N ASP A 40 11.05 13.07 -40.64
CA ASP A 40 11.42 12.68 -39.27
C ASP A 40 10.47 13.31 -38.25
N SER A 41 10.22 14.62 -38.35
CA SER A 41 9.30 15.32 -37.44
C SER A 41 7.85 14.80 -37.54
N ILE A 42 7.38 14.45 -38.75
CA ILE A 42 6.05 13.87 -38.95
C ILE A 42 5.99 12.47 -38.30
N ASN A 43 7.03 11.67 -38.46
CA ASN A 43 7.10 10.33 -37.89
C ASN A 43 7.18 10.37 -36.36
N GLU A 44 7.97 11.27 -35.79
CA GLU A 44 8.07 11.51 -34.35
C GLU A 44 6.71 11.96 -33.78
N ASN A 45 6.10 12.98 -34.37
CA ASN A 45 4.76 13.45 -33.95
C ASN A 45 3.72 12.33 -34.01
N ARG A 46 3.73 11.52 -35.08
CA ARG A 46 2.82 10.39 -35.22
C ARG A 46 3.07 9.33 -34.15
N LYS A 47 4.33 9.05 -33.84
CA LYS A 47 4.74 8.11 -32.79
C LYS A 47 4.29 8.60 -31.42
N ASP A 48 4.50 9.87 -31.10
CA ASP A 48 4.10 10.48 -29.84
C ASP A 48 2.59 10.43 -29.63
N VAL A 49 1.80 10.75 -30.67
CA VAL A 49 0.33 10.62 -30.62
C VAL A 49 -0.09 9.18 -30.35
N TYR A 50 0.56 8.18 -30.94
CA TYR A 50 0.26 6.77 -30.65
C TYR A 50 0.70 6.36 -29.24
N GLU A 51 1.82 6.86 -28.74
CA GLU A 51 2.30 6.59 -27.40
C GLU A 51 1.38 7.20 -26.33
N GLU A 52 0.94 8.44 -26.50
CA GLU A 52 -0.04 9.08 -25.61
C GLU A 52 -1.39 8.35 -25.63
N HIS A 53 -1.85 7.96 -26.82
CA HIS A 53 -3.07 7.17 -26.95
C HIS A 53 -2.91 5.75 -26.34
N SER A 54 -1.71 5.18 -26.35
CA SER A 54 -1.43 3.90 -25.67
C SER A 54 -1.38 4.08 -24.15
N LYS A 55 -0.66 5.09 -23.65
CA LYS A 55 -0.57 5.46 -22.22
C LYS A 55 -1.94 5.75 -21.62
N SER A 56 -2.82 6.43 -22.36
CA SER A 56 -4.19 6.70 -21.89
C SER A 56 -5.07 5.45 -21.79
N LYS A 57 -4.71 4.36 -22.50
CA LYS A 57 -5.39 3.06 -22.42
C LYS A 57 -4.81 2.12 -21.36
N GLU A 58 -3.65 2.45 -20.80
CA GLU A 58 -3.00 1.62 -19.78
C GLU A 58 -3.78 1.70 -18.46
N ASN A 59 -4.34 0.56 -18.06
CA ASN A 59 -5.00 0.43 -16.76
C ASN A 59 -3.96 -0.06 -15.74
N PRO A 60 -3.71 0.65 -14.63
CA PRO A 60 -2.69 0.27 -13.64
C PRO A 60 -2.96 -1.12 -13.03
N LYS A 61 -4.21 -1.59 -13.04
CA LYS A 61 -4.56 -2.95 -12.61
C LYS A 61 -4.08 -4.02 -13.59
N GLU A 62 -4.20 -3.77 -14.89
CA GLU A 62 -3.73 -4.71 -15.91
C GLU A 62 -2.21 -4.73 -15.96
N GLU A 63 -1.55 -3.58 -15.83
CA GLU A 63 -0.09 -3.51 -15.71
C GLU A 63 0.41 -4.35 -14.53
N ALA A 64 -0.15 -4.15 -13.32
CA ALA A 64 0.18 -4.95 -12.15
C ALA A 64 -0.12 -6.45 -12.33
N ARG A 65 -1.09 -6.82 -13.19
CA ARG A 65 -1.38 -8.21 -13.54
C ARG A 65 -0.35 -8.78 -14.51
N GLN A 66 0.06 -8.02 -15.52
CA GLN A 66 1.12 -8.43 -16.45
C GLN A 66 2.46 -8.56 -15.73
N GLU A 67 2.78 -7.65 -14.82
CA GLU A 67 3.99 -7.72 -14.00
C GLU A 67 4.04 -8.99 -13.15
N ARG A 68 2.90 -9.38 -12.54
CA ARG A 68 2.80 -10.68 -11.84
C ARG A 68 3.02 -11.87 -12.76
N LYS A 69 2.62 -11.79 -14.04
CA LYS A 69 2.86 -12.87 -15.02
C LYS A 69 4.33 -12.89 -15.44
N ARG A 70 4.94 -11.73 -15.68
CA ARG A 70 6.37 -11.60 -16.01
C ARG A 70 7.23 -12.18 -14.90
N ARG A 71 7.02 -11.77 -13.65
CA ARG A 71 7.72 -12.32 -12.49
C ARG A 71 7.55 -13.84 -12.34
N LYS A 72 6.35 -14.37 -12.63
CA LYS A 72 6.14 -15.84 -12.64
C LYS A 72 6.90 -16.51 -13.77
N ALA A 73 6.94 -15.91 -14.95
CA ALA A 73 7.68 -16.42 -16.09
C ALA A 73 9.19 -16.42 -15.83
N GLU A 74 9.73 -15.37 -15.20
CA GLU A 74 11.13 -15.29 -14.74
C GLU A 74 11.45 -16.41 -13.74
N ILE A 75 10.62 -16.58 -12.70
CA ILE A 75 10.81 -17.67 -11.73
C ILE A 75 10.78 -19.05 -12.42
N LEU A 76 9.90 -19.25 -13.41
CA LEU A 76 9.84 -20.50 -14.16
C LEU A 76 11.06 -20.68 -15.07
N LEU A 77 11.55 -19.61 -15.67
CA LEU A 77 12.78 -19.61 -16.46
C LEU A 77 13.97 -19.98 -15.57
N ASP A 78 14.14 -19.32 -14.43
CA ASP A 78 15.25 -19.59 -13.51
C ASP A 78 15.24 -21.03 -13.00
N LYS A 79 14.04 -21.60 -12.77
CA LYS A 79 13.88 -23.01 -12.43
C LYS A 79 14.33 -23.93 -13.56
N LYS A 80 13.92 -23.65 -14.81
CA LYS A 80 14.36 -24.41 -15.98
C LYS A 80 15.87 -24.34 -16.16
N LEU A 81 16.47 -23.15 -16.03
CA LEU A 81 17.92 -23.01 -16.07
C LEU A 81 18.61 -23.78 -14.95
N ALA A 82 18.04 -23.80 -13.74
CA ALA A 82 18.60 -24.58 -12.63
C ALA A 82 18.52 -26.10 -12.91
N GLU A 83 17.41 -26.58 -13.47
CA GLU A 83 17.23 -27.96 -13.93
C GLU A 83 18.22 -28.33 -15.05
N GLU A 84 18.41 -27.46 -16.06
CA GLU A 84 19.37 -27.68 -17.15
C GLU A 84 20.83 -27.71 -16.69
N ASN A 85 21.15 -27.01 -15.59
CA ASN A 85 22.48 -26.99 -14.98
C ASN A 85 22.66 -28.03 -13.86
N ASP A 86 21.66 -28.88 -13.59
CA ASP A 86 21.65 -29.85 -12.48
C ASP A 86 21.88 -29.24 -11.08
N ILE A 87 21.44 -27.99 -10.87
CA ILE A 87 21.54 -27.27 -9.59
C ILE A 87 20.16 -27.20 -8.93
N ASP A 88 20.08 -27.46 -7.62
CA ASP A 88 18.84 -27.25 -6.86
C ASP A 88 18.52 -25.74 -6.74
N TYR A 89 17.44 -25.32 -7.41
CA TYR A 89 16.93 -23.95 -7.41
C TYR A 89 16.64 -23.44 -5.99
N GLU A 90 16.08 -24.28 -5.13
CA GLU A 90 15.70 -23.90 -3.77
C GLU A 90 16.94 -23.64 -2.90
N ARG A 91 18.00 -24.43 -3.10
CA ARG A 91 19.30 -24.22 -2.46
C ARG A 91 19.97 -22.94 -2.94
N LYS A 92 19.99 -22.68 -4.25
CA LYS A 92 20.53 -21.43 -4.82
C LYS A 92 19.81 -20.22 -4.22
N ARG A 93 18.47 -20.25 -4.18
CA ARG A 93 17.66 -19.18 -3.59
C ARG A 93 17.90 -19.03 -2.08
N ALA A 94 18.10 -20.11 -1.36
CA ALA A 94 18.38 -20.04 0.08
C ALA A 94 19.69 -19.30 0.40
N LEU A 95 20.69 -19.40 -0.48
CA LEU A 95 21.96 -18.68 -0.35
C LEU A 95 21.83 -17.17 -0.60
N GLU A 96 20.80 -16.73 -1.31
CA GLU A 96 20.55 -15.30 -1.59
C GLU A 96 19.96 -14.56 -0.38
N TYR A 97 19.42 -15.27 0.62
CA TYR A 97 18.86 -14.62 1.80
C TYR A 97 19.96 -14.07 2.72
N THR A 98 19.96 -12.75 2.90
CA THR A 98 20.84 -12.08 3.86
C THR A 98 20.30 -12.18 5.29
N ILE A 99 21.18 -12.08 6.29
CA ILE A 99 20.81 -12.09 7.72
C ILE A 99 19.81 -10.95 8.01
N GLU A 100 20.04 -9.76 7.47
CA GLU A 100 19.13 -8.62 7.64
C GLU A 100 17.73 -8.88 7.07
N ASP A 101 17.63 -9.55 5.93
CA ASP A 101 16.34 -9.88 5.32
C ASP A 101 15.56 -10.89 6.15
N VAL A 102 16.26 -11.89 6.70
CA VAL A 102 15.69 -12.85 7.64
C VAL A 102 15.20 -12.13 8.90
N GLU A 103 15.99 -11.23 9.48
CA GLU A 103 15.58 -10.45 10.67
C GLU A 103 14.36 -9.54 10.38
N ARG A 104 14.37 -8.84 9.24
CA ARG A 104 13.23 -8.03 8.79
C ARG A 104 11.99 -8.90 8.62
N TRP A 105 12.13 -10.08 8.04
CA TRP A 105 11.06 -11.06 7.87
C TRP A 105 10.53 -11.59 9.21
N GLU A 106 11.41 -12.00 10.12
CA GLU A 106 11.04 -12.43 11.46
C GLU A 106 10.33 -11.33 12.24
N LYS A 107 10.83 -10.10 12.18
CA LYS A 107 10.19 -8.94 12.81
C LYS A 107 8.79 -8.73 12.25
N LYS A 108 8.59 -8.95 10.94
CA LYS A 108 7.26 -8.91 10.29
C LYS A 108 6.37 -10.07 10.75
N GLN A 109 6.88 -11.29 10.84
CA GLN A 109 6.13 -12.45 11.34
C GLN A 109 5.74 -12.28 12.81
N LYS A 110 6.67 -11.89 13.68
CA LYS A 110 6.41 -11.57 15.09
C LYS A 110 5.34 -10.47 15.23
N LYS A 111 5.41 -9.41 14.41
CA LYS A 111 4.39 -8.35 14.33
C LYS A 111 3.03 -8.86 13.85
N LYS A 112 2.98 -9.85 12.96
CA LYS A 112 1.75 -10.48 12.46
C LYS A 112 1.14 -11.40 13.53
N ALA A 113 1.95 -12.24 14.17
CA ALA A 113 1.54 -13.10 15.27
C ALA A 113 0.93 -12.29 16.43
N LYS A 114 1.57 -11.18 16.83
CA LYS A 114 1.02 -10.26 17.85
C LYS A 114 -0.32 -9.62 17.46
N ARG A 115 -0.61 -9.49 16.16
CA ARG A 115 -1.88 -8.93 15.65
C ARG A 115 -2.92 -10.00 15.34
N ALA A 116 -2.53 -11.27 15.30
CA ALA A 116 -3.42 -12.38 15.01
C ALA A 116 -4.58 -12.39 16.02
N ASP A 117 -5.70 -12.98 15.61
CA ASP A 117 -6.87 -13.08 16.46
C ASP A 117 -6.79 -14.36 17.28
N THR A 118 -6.53 -14.23 18.58
CA THR A 118 -6.36 -15.35 19.51
C THR A 118 -7.67 -15.72 20.22
N GLY A 119 -8.81 -15.33 19.65
CA GLY A 119 -10.13 -15.48 20.27
C GLY A 119 -10.45 -14.38 21.29
N PHE A 120 -11.67 -14.45 21.83
CA PHE A 120 -12.12 -13.54 22.89
C PHE A 120 -11.45 -13.93 24.22
N THR A 121 -10.82 -12.97 24.88
CA THR A 121 -10.20 -13.13 26.21
C THR A 121 -10.95 -12.30 27.25
N ASP A 122 -10.82 -10.98 27.17
CA ASP A 122 -11.45 -10.00 28.06
C ASP A 122 -11.81 -8.71 27.30
N TYR A 123 -12.86 -8.03 27.77
CA TYR A 123 -13.33 -6.77 27.20
C TYR A 123 -12.28 -5.67 27.27
N ALA A 124 -11.50 -5.57 28.36
CA ALA A 124 -10.46 -4.54 28.48
C ALA A 124 -9.33 -4.77 27.48
N GLN A 125 -8.91 -6.02 27.28
CA GLN A 125 -7.89 -6.38 26.29
C GLN A 125 -8.35 -6.06 24.86
N ILE A 126 -9.63 -6.32 24.53
CA ILE A 126 -10.21 -5.98 23.23
C ILE A 126 -10.29 -4.47 23.03
N ALA A 127 -10.70 -3.73 24.05
CA ALA A 127 -10.72 -2.27 24.01
C ALA A 127 -9.31 -1.69 23.78
N ALA A 128 -8.30 -2.21 24.48
CA ALA A 128 -6.91 -1.81 24.27
C ALA A 128 -6.40 -2.13 22.84
N LYS A 129 -6.75 -3.31 22.30
CA LYS A 129 -6.40 -3.69 20.90
C LYS A 129 -7.09 -2.76 19.89
N LYS A 130 -8.36 -2.43 20.12
CA LYS A 130 -9.12 -1.47 19.29
C LYS A 130 -8.48 -0.08 19.34
N TYR A 131 -8.17 0.42 20.53
CA TYR A 131 -7.54 1.72 20.72
C TYR A 131 -6.17 1.81 20.02
N LYS A 132 -5.30 0.81 20.21
CA LYS A 132 -4.00 0.73 19.50
C LYS A 132 -4.18 0.74 17.98
N LYS A 133 -5.21 0.07 17.46
CA LYS A 133 -5.53 0.11 16.02
C LYS A 133 -5.95 1.52 15.58
N GLN A 134 -6.78 2.20 16.37
CA GLN A 134 -7.22 3.56 16.07
C GLN A 134 -6.06 4.56 16.08
N ILE A 135 -5.15 4.47 17.07
CA ILE A 135 -3.94 5.32 17.10
C ILE A 135 -3.09 5.12 15.84
N ASN A 136 -2.91 3.87 15.40
CA ASN A 136 -2.13 3.59 14.20
C ASN A 136 -2.80 4.09 12.90
N GLU A 137 -4.13 4.21 12.90
CA GLU A 137 -4.92 4.71 11.76
C GLU A 137 -5.02 6.25 11.77
N PHE A 138 -4.95 6.85 12.95
CA PHE A 138 -5.02 8.29 13.17
C PHE A 138 -3.80 9.00 12.57
N LYS A 139 -4.05 10.04 11.77
CA LYS A 139 -3.03 10.88 11.15
C LYS A 139 -3.20 12.32 11.66
N PRO A 140 -2.29 12.84 12.50
CA PRO A 140 -2.42 14.19 13.04
C PRO A 140 -2.13 15.28 11.99
N ASN A 141 -2.85 16.39 12.04
CA ASN A 141 -2.58 17.58 11.23
C ASN A 141 -1.45 18.40 11.87
N LEU A 142 -0.21 18.18 11.43
CA LEU A 142 0.95 18.89 12.01
C LEU A 142 0.91 20.41 11.78
N GLN A 143 0.30 20.86 10.68
CA GLN A 143 0.19 22.29 10.37
C GLN A 143 -0.71 23.05 11.35
N GLU A 144 -1.90 22.50 11.64
CA GLU A 144 -2.83 23.09 12.61
C GLU A 144 -2.23 23.09 14.02
N TYR A 145 -1.57 21.99 14.39
CA TYR A 145 -0.85 21.88 15.65
C TYR A 145 0.24 22.95 15.79
N ASN A 146 1.06 23.15 14.75
CA ASN A 146 2.12 24.16 14.76
C ASN A 146 1.56 25.58 14.84
N LYS A 147 0.46 25.88 14.14
CA LYS A 147 -0.22 27.18 14.23
C LYS A 147 -0.72 27.46 15.65
N GLN A 148 -1.40 26.49 16.27
CA GLN A 148 -1.86 26.60 17.65
C GLN A 148 -0.70 26.76 18.63
N LYS A 149 0.40 26.00 18.42
CA LYS A 149 1.62 26.12 19.20
C LYS A 149 2.25 27.51 19.09
N GLN A 150 2.32 28.09 17.90
CA GLN A 150 2.86 29.43 17.68
C GLN A 150 1.97 30.51 18.31
N MET A 151 0.65 30.41 18.18
CA MET A 151 -0.30 31.34 18.81
C MET A 151 -0.18 31.31 20.33
N ALA A 152 -0.11 30.11 20.93
CA ALA A 152 0.07 29.97 22.36
C ALA A 152 1.44 30.45 22.83
N LEU A 153 2.50 30.24 22.03
CA LEU A 153 3.82 30.79 22.34
C LEU A 153 3.82 32.33 22.32
N LEU A 154 3.15 32.94 21.34
CA LEU A 154 3.00 34.39 21.26
C LEU A 154 2.19 34.96 22.44
N SER A 155 1.14 34.26 22.87
CA SER A 155 0.40 34.60 24.10
C SER A 155 1.29 34.50 25.34
N SER A 156 2.05 33.40 25.46
CA SER A 156 2.96 33.17 26.59
C SER A 156 4.09 34.19 26.69
N LEU A 157 4.49 34.84 25.58
CA LEU A 157 5.50 35.91 25.63
C LEU A 157 5.00 37.13 26.42
N ASN A 158 3.69 37.40 26.41
CA ASN A 158 3.09 38.50 27.16
C ASN A 158 2.89 38.16 28.64
N THR A 159 2.60 36.89 28.95
CA THR A 159 2.28 36.43 30.32
C THR A 159 3.49 35.82 31.05
N GLY A 160 4.55 35.45 30.31
CA GLY A 160 5.73 34.75 30.80
C GLY A 160 5.53 33.25 31.10
N ASP A 161 4.32 32.72 30.89
CA ASP A 161 3.95 31.36 31.29
C ASP A 161 3.60 30.48 30.08
N THR A 162 4.30 29.35 29.93
CA THR A 162 4.10 28.38 28.83
C THR A 162 2.97 27.38 29.09
N SER A 163 2.35 27.48 30.28
CA SER A 163 1.26 26.62 30.74
C SER A 163 0.00 26.69 29.86
N ASP A 164 -0.16 27.75 29.06
CA ASP A 164 -1.28 27.92 28.14
C ASP A 164 -1.36 26.81 27.08
N PHE A 165 -0.20 26.36 26.54
CA PHE A 165 -0.13 25.26 25.56
C PHE A 165 0.12 23.91 26.24
N TYR A 166 1.09 23.87 27.16
CA TYR A 166 1.44 22.67 27.93
C TYR A 166 0.67 22.68 29.25
N ARG A 167 -0.62 22.35 29.17
CA ARG A 167 -1.56 22.45 30.27
C ARG A 167 -1.39 21.34 31.30
N ASP A 168 -1.51 21.69 32.57
CA ASP A 168 -1.63 20.74 33.69
C ASP A 168 -3.09 20.26 33.88
N ALA A 169 -3.29 19.17 34.60
CA ALA A 169 -4.58 18.55 34.86
C ALA A 169 -5.62 19.50 35.49
N ASN A 170 -5.16 20.52 36.22
CA ASN A 170 -6.01 21.51 36.88
C ASN A 170 -6.33 22.76 36.02
N SER A 171 -5.86 22.82 34.77
CA SER A 171 -6.10 23.98 33.89
C SER A 171 -7.55 23.97 33.39
N THR A 172 -8.29 25.07 33.62
CA THR A 172 -9.69 25.24 33.18
C THR A 172 -9.83 25.67 31.72
N ALA A 173 -8.72 25.87 31.03
CA ALA A 173 -8.73 26.50 29.71
C ALA A 173 -9.25 25.58 28.58
N TYR A 174 -9.66 24.33 28.89
CA TYR A 174 -10.46 23.49 27.98
C TYR A 174 -11.94 23.89 27.96
N ALA A 175 -12.43 24.54 29.02
CA ALA A 175 -13.82 24.96 29.18
C ALA A 175 -14.09 26.37 28.65
N SER A 176 -13.05 27.06 28.15
CA SER A 176 -13.19 28.38 27.53
C SER A 176 -13.97 28.28 26.22
N ILE A 177 -14.88 29.24 26.00
CA ILE A 177 -15.73 29.37 24.81
C ILE A 177 -14.91 29.40 23.51
N ASP A 178 -13.67 29.89 23.57
CA ASP A 178 -12.75 30.02 22.43
C ASP A 178 -12.18 28.67 21.95
N SER A 179 -12.30 27.60 22.75
CA SER A 179 -11.86 26.25 22.38
C SER A 179 -12.90 25.51 21.53
N LYS A 180 -13.53 26.19 20.57
CA LYS A 180 -14.48 25.57 19.65
C LYS A 180 -13.73 24.86 18.51
N PRO A 181 -13.88 23.53 18.34
CA PRO A 181 -13.22 22.82 17.25
C PRO A 181 -13.75 23.29 15.88
N SER A 182 -12.87 23.28 14.88
CA SER A 182 -13.27 23.53 13.50
C SER A 182 -14.30 22.49 13.04
N THR A 183 -15.26 22.92 12.20
CA THR A 183 -16.28 22.04 11.62
C THR A 183 -15.65 20.90 10.82
N GLU A 184 -14.50 21.12 10.18
CA GLU A 184 -13.75 20.07 9.49
C GLU A 184 -13.25 18.98 10.44
N ALA A 185 -12.76 19.36 11.62
CA ALA A 185 -12.28 18.41 12.63
C ALA A 185 -13.44 17.55 13.17
N VAL A 186 -14.60 18.17 13.40
CA VAL A 186 -15.83 17.46 13.78
C VAL A 186 -16.24 16.48 12.69
N ASN A 187 -16.24 16.89 11.42
CA ASN A 187 -16.59 16.01 10.30
C ASN A 187 -15.64 14.82 10.17
N ARG A 188 -14.34 14.99 10.43
CA ARG A 188 -13.36 13.89 10.45
C ARG A 188 -13.67 12.89 11.57
N LEU A 189 -13.99 13.38 12.77
CA LEU A 189 -14.40 12.56 13.91
C LEU A 189 -15.67 11.75 13.59
N VAL A 190 -16.70 12.40 13.04
CA VAL A 190 -17.97 11.75 12.66
C VAL A 190 -17.72 10.63 11.66
N LYS A 191 -16.94 10.88 10.59
CA LYS A 191 -16.57 9.85 9.61
C LYS A 191 -15.84 8.68 10.27
N ASP A 192 -14.97 8.94 11.23
CA ASP A 192 -14.26 7.87 11.95
C ASP A 192 -15.16 7.10 12.92
N LEU A 193 -16.19 7.72 13.49
CA LEU A 193 -17.23 7.04 14.26
C LEU A 193 -18.12 6.16 13.37
N GLU A 194 -18.54 6.66 12.21
CA GLU A 194 -19.30 5.88 11.22
C GLU A 194 -18.51 4.63 10.79
N LYS A 195 -17.22 4.78 10.46
CA LYS A 195 -16.33 3.64 10.17
C LYS A 195 -16.24 2.66 11.35
N GLN A 196 -16.28 3.14 12.60
CA GLN A 196 -16.29 2.26 13.76
C GLN A 196 -17.60 1.48 13.88
N VAL A 197 -18.74 2.13 13.65
CA VAL A 197 -20.06 1.50 13.65
C VAL A 197 -20.12 0.44 12.56
N GLU A 198 -19.67 0.74 11.34
CA GLU A 198 -19.60 -0.25 10.26
C GLU A 198 -18.74 -1.46 10.61
N ARG A 199 -17.55 -1.24 11.20
CA ARG A 199 -16.67 -2.33 11.63
C ARG A 199 -17.32 -3.19 12.70
N ARG A 200 -18.07 -2.58 13.62
CA ARG A 200 -18.84 -3.28 14.66
C ARG A 200 -19.95 -4.13 14.03
N ASN A 201 -20.72 -3.56 13.09
CA ASN A 201 -21.79 -4.27 12.40
C ASN A 201 -21.28 -5.47 11.58
N LYS A 202 -20.08 -5.35 10.99
CA LYS A 202 -19.42 -6.41 10.22
C LYS A 202 -18.66 -7.43 11.08
N PHE A 203 -18.72 -7.33 12.42
CA PHE A 203 -18.01 -8.25 13.33
C PHE A 203 -18.60 -9.66 13.29
N SER A 204 -19.93 -9.78 13.37
CA SER A 204 -20.63 -11.05 13.15
C SER A 204 -21.04 -11.17 11.69
N ARG A 205 -20.31 -11.97 10.92
CA ARG A 205 -20.61 -12.22 9.50
C ARG A 205 -21.53 -13.43 9.38
N ARG A 206 -22.65 -13.27 8.68
CA ARG A 206 -23.55 -14.39 8.36
C ARG A 206 -22.79 -15.42 7.52
N ARG A 207 -22.70 -16.66 8.01
CA ARG A 207 -22.17 -17.81 7.25
C ARG A 207 -23.10 -18.10 6.08
N ARG A 208 -22.55 -18.57 4.95
CA ARG A 208 -23.36 -18.97 3.79
C ARG A 208 -24.31 -20.10 4.23
N TRP A 209 -25.57 -20.02 3.80
CA TRP A 209 -26.54 -21.07 4.05
C TRP A 209 -26.25 -22.22 3.07
N ASP A 210 -26.34 -23.45 3.57
CA ASP A 210 -26.11 -24.66 2.80
C ASP A 210 -27.47 -25.37 2.69
N ASP A 211 -28.02 -25.40 1.48
CA ASP A 211 -29.36 -25.94 1.22
C ASP A 211 -29.37 -27.47 1.25
N ASP A 212 -28.20 -28.12 1.12
CA ASP A 212 -28.03 -29.58 1.11
C ASP A 212 -27.81 -30.17 2.51
N ALA A 213 -27.79 -29.34 3.55
CA ALA A 213 -27.64 -29.81 4.93
C ALA A 213 -28.91 -30.57 5.37
N GLU A 214 -28.77 -31.84 5.74
CA GLU A 214 -29.83 -32.79 6.13
C GLU A 214 -30.70 -32.36 7.34
N LEU A 215 -30.40 -31.21 7.96
CA LEU A 215 -31.16 -30.68 9.09
C LEU A 215 -32.37 -29.88 8.62
N HIS A 216 -33.52 -30.55 8.54
CA HIS A 216 -34.82 -29.89 8.38
C HIS A 216 -35.27 -29.23 9.68
N ILE A 217 -34.78 -28.01 9.92
CA ILE A 217 -35.08 -27.26 11.14
C ILE A 217 -36.26 -26.33 10.90
N LEU A 218 -37.29 -26.45 11.74
CA LEU A 218 -38.57 -25.75 11.60
C LEU A 218 -38.47 -24.23 11.80
N THR A 219 -37.55 -23.76 12.66
CA THR A 219 -37.36 -22.33 12.94
C THR A 219 -35.88 -21.93 12.99
N LYS A 220 -35.62 -20.63 12.79
CA LYS A 220 -34.25 -20.07 12.87
C LYS A 220 -33.63 -20.23 14.26
N GLU A 221 -34.43 -20.10 15.32
CA GLU A 221 -33.95 -20.20 16.71
C GLU A 221 -33.48 -21.62 17.03
N ILE A 222 -34.25 -22.62 16.62
CA ILE A 222 -33.86 -24.03 16.76
C ILE A 222 -32.57 -24.27 15.95
N CYS A 223 -32.42 -23.67 14.77
CA CYS A 223 -31.21 -23.82 13.95
C CYS A 223 -29.96 -23.22 14.60
N VAL A 224 -30.08 -22.08 15.27
CA VAL A 224 -28.97 -21.48 16.02
C VAL A 224 -28.63 -22.33 17.24
N SER A 225 -29.64 -22.78 17.97
CA SER A 225 -29.47 -23.62 19.15
C SER A 225 -28.75 -24.93 18.82
N THR A 226 -29.19 -25.66 17.80
CA THR A 226 -28.55 -26.92 17.38
C THR A 226 -27.10 -26.73 16.95
N LYS A 227 -26.78 -25.65 16.22
CA LYS A 227 -25.40 -25.29 15.86
C LYS A 227 -24.54 -25.02 17.09
N ASN A 228 -25.06 -24.28 18.07
CA ASN A 228 -24.34 -24.03 19.32
C ASN A 228 -24.06 -25.34 20.08
N TYR A 229 -25.01 -26.26 20.13
CA TYR A 229 -24.82 -27.59 20.70
C TYR A 229 -23.76 -28.39 19.95
N GLN A 230 -23.80 -28.43 18.61
CA GLN A 230 -22.78 -29.11 17.79
C GLN A 230 -21.38 -28.54 18.03
N GLU A 231 -21.23 -27.21 18.04
CA GLU A 231 -19.94 -26.55 18.33
C GLU A 231 -19.42 -26.90 19.73
N LEU A 232 -20.31 -26.96 20.73
CA LEU A 232 -19.98 -27.35 22.10
C LEU A 232 -19.51 -28.82 22.17
N MET A 233 -20.21 -29.74 21.51
CA MET A 233 -19.84 -31.15 21.46
C MET A 233 -18.48 -31.38 20.79
N ILE A 234 -18.22 -30.68 19.68
CA ILE A 234 -16.92 -30.73 19.00
C ILE A 234 -15.81 -30.22 19.92
N ASN A 235 -16.05 -29.13 20.66
CA ASN A 235 -15.06 -28.58 21.59
C ASN A 235 -14.77 -29.54 22.75
N ILE A 236 -15.78 -30.23 23.29
CA ILE A 236 -15.60 -31.27 24.31
C ILE A 236 -14.76 -32.41 23.75
N GLN A 237 -15.10 -32.92 22.57
CA GLN A 237 -14.32 -34.00 21.91
C GLN A 237 -12.86 -33.60 21.67
N ARG A 238 -12.59 -32.36 21.23
CA ARG A 238 -11.22 -31.86 21.07
C ARG A 238 -10.47 -31.80 22.39
N LYS A 239 -11.10 -31.30 23.46
CA LYS A 239 -10.49 -31.25 24.79
C LYS A 239 -10.15 -32.65 25.29
N LEU A 240 -11.08 -33.60 25.18
CA LEU A 240 -10.83 -35.00 25.50
C LEU A 240 -9.65 -35.54 24.69
N LYS A 241 -9.64 -35.36 23.37
CA LYS A 241 -8.53 -35.85 22.54
C LYS A 241 -7.17 -35.25 22.94
N LEU A 242 -7.13 -33.99 23.38
CA LEU A 242 -5.91 -33.36 23.89
C LEU A 242 -5.46 -33.95 25.22
N THR A 243 -6.37 -34.13 26.18
CA THR A 243 -6.03 -34.74 27.48
C THR A 243 -5.56 -36.18 27.31
N TRP A 244 -6.24 -36.97 26.46
CA TRP A 244 -5.81 -38.33 26.12
C TRP A 244 -4.42 -38.35 25.46
N ARG A 245 -4.10 -37.38 24.61
CA ARG A 245 -2.78 -37.26 23.97
C ARG A 245 -1.68 -36.89 24.98
N GLU A 246 -1.98 -36.01 25.92
CA GLU A 246 -1.07 -35.66 27.02
C GLU A 246 -0.81 -36.86 27.92
N GLU A 247 -1.86 -37.58 28.34
CA GLU A 247 -1.73 -38.80 29.15
C GLU A 247 -0.90 -39.91 28.47
N LEU A 248 -1.02 -40.06 27.14
CA LEU A 248 -0.19 -40.99 26.37
C LEU A 248 1.27 -40.55 26.29
N HIS A 249 1.53 -39.25 26.19
CA HIS A 249 2.90 -38.70 26.20
C HIS A 249 3.58 -38.85 27.57
N TYR A 250 2.82 -38.90 28.67
CA TYR A 250 3.35 -39.15 30.01
C TYR A 250 3.51 -40.64 30.37
N LYS A 251 2.97 -41.56 29.55
CA LYS A 251 3.06 -43.02 29.75
C LYS A 251 4.14 -43.71 28.88
N LEU A 252 4.80 -42.97 27.99
CA LEU A 252 5.98 -43.37 27.22
C LEU A 252 7.22 -42.72 27.83
#